data_AF-A0A485JM36-F1
#
_entry.id   AF-A0A485JM36-F1
#
_cell.length_a   1.000
_cell.length_b   1.000
_cell.length_c   1.000
_cell.angle_alpha   90.00
_cell.angle_beta   90.00
_cell.angle_gamma   90.00
#
_symmetry.space_group_name_H-M   'P 1'
#
loop_
_entity.id
_entity.type
_entity.pdbx_description
1 polymer ?
#
loop_
_entity_poly.entity_id
_entity_poly.type
_entity_poly.pdbx_seq_one_letter_code
_entity_poly.pdbx_strand_id
1 'polypeptide(L)' 'MNKILLVDDDRELTSLLKELLEMEGFNVIVATMGNRRLIFWTTALIYFCLM' A
#
# COMPACT_ATOMS: atom_id res chain seq x y z
N MET A 1 11.95 -1.29 11.23
CA MET A 1 11.24 -0.29 10.40
C MET A 1 10.43 -1.06 9.36
N ASN A 2 9.12 -1.19 9.59
CA ASN A 2 8.26 -2.02 8.78
C ASN A 2 7.70 -1.16 7.65
N LYS A 3 8.14 -1.41 6.42
CA LYS A 3 7.65 -0.75 5.21
C LYS A 3 6.50 -1.56 4.63
N ILE A 4 5.41 -0.91 4.26
CA ILE A 4 4.22 -1.53 3.65
C ILE A 4 4.06 -0.96 2.25
N LEU A 5 3.78 -1.83 1.28
CA LEU A 5 3.39 -1.44 -0.06
C LEU A 5 1.89 -1.63 -0.20
N LEU A 6 1.16 -0.53 -0.31
CA LEU A 6 -0.27 -0.53 -0.56
C LEU A 6 -0.51 -0.42 -2.07
N VAL A 7 -1.14 -1.45 -2.64
CA VAL A 7 -1.48 -1.49 -4.07
C VAL A 7 -2.97 -1.65 -4.19
N ASP A 8 -3.64 -0.60 -4.64
CA ASP A 8 -5.06 -0.58 -4.93
C ASP A 8 -5.32 0.41 -6.08
N ASP A 9 -6.32 0.14 -6.90
CA ASP A 9 -6.75 1.03 -7.98
C ASP A 9 -7.65 2.17 -7.48
N ASP A 10 -8.25 2.02 -6.30
CA ASP A 10 -9.02 3.05 -5.65
C ASP A 10 -8.11 4.03 -4.86
N ARG A 11 -8.02 5.27 -5.38
CA ARG A 11 -7.21 6.33 -4.77
C ARG A 11 -7.77 6.84 -3.44
N GLU A 12 -9.08 6.82 -3.27
CA GLU A 12 -9.72 7.26 -2.03
C GLU A 12 -9.43 6.25 -0.93
N LEU A 13 -9.62 4.97 -1.23
CA LEU A 13 -9.31 3.87 -0.32
C LEU A 13 -7.82 3.84 0.07
N THR A 14 -6.92 3.99 -0.91
CA THR A 14 -5.47 4.03 -0.60
C THR A 14 -5.06 5.19 0.29
N SER A 15 -5.69 6.36 0.17
CA SER A 15 -5.39 7.51 1.03
C SER A 15 -5.80 7.25 2.48
N LEU A 16 -7.01 6.71 2.68
CA LEU A 16 -7.53 6.38 4.02
C LEU A 16 -6.69 5.30 4.71
N LEU A 17 -6.36 4.23 3.99
CA LEU A 17 -5.50 3.15 4.51
C LEU A 17 -4.08 3.62 4.81
N LYS A 18 -3.54 4.51 3.98
CA LYS A 18 -2.22 5.10 4.21
C LYS A 18 -2.19 5.86 5.54
N GLU A 19 -3.16 6.74 5.77
CA GLU A 19 -3.23 7.53 7.00
C GLU A 19 -3.32 6.63 8.24
N LEU A 20 -4.20 5.62 8.21
CA LEU A 20 -4.34 4.67 9.31
C LEU A 20 -3.03 3.92 9.62
N LEU A 21 -2.36 3.40 8.59
CA LEU A 21 -1.12 2.65 8.76
C LEU A 21 0.05 3.55 9.20
N GLU A 22 0.09 4.81 8.74
CA GLU A 22 1.07 5.79 9.21
C GLU A 22 0.84 6.16 10.69
N MET A 23 -0.42 6.24 11.13
CA MET A 23 -0.77 6.42 12.55
C MET A 23 -0.29 5.26 13.43
N GLU A 24 -0.36 4.03 12.92
CA GLU A 24 0.18 2.82 13.59
C GLU A 24 1.72 2.74 13.55
N GLY A 25 2.40 3.72 12.94
CA GLY A 25 3.86 3.80 12.87
C GLY A 25 4.48 3.03 11.71
N PHE A 26 3.69 2.60 10.72
CA PHE A 26 4.21 2.00 9.50
C PHE A 26 4.65 3.07 8.49
N ASN A 27 5.61 2.70 7.65
CA ASN A 27 6.01 3.52 6.51
C ASN A 27 5.33 2.98 5.25
N VAL A 28 4.35 3.71 4.73
CA VAL A 28 3.45 3.23 3.68
C VAL A 28 3.84 3.83 2.33
N ILE A 29 4.01 2.96 1.33
CA ILE A 29 4.22 3.33 -0.06
C ILE A 29 2.95 2.96 -0.83
N VAL A 30 2.34 3.93 -1.51
CA VAL A 30 1.16 3.67 -2.35
C VAL A 30 1.60 3.50 -3.80
N ALA A 31 1.18 2.42 -4.45
CA ALA A 31 1.41 2.18 -5.87
C ALA A 31 0.08 1.91 -6.60
N THR A 32 -0.12 2.58 -7.73
CA THR A 32 -1.28 2.38 -8.60
C THR A 32 -0.93 1.39 -9.72
N MET A 33 -1.92 0.63 -10.21
CA MET A 33 -1.76 -0.46 -11.18
C MET A 33 -0.93 -0.15 -12.44
N GLY A 34 -0.77 1.14 -12.82
CA GLY A 34 0.07 1.58 -13.93
C GLY A 34 1.59 1.47 -13.70
N ASN A 35 2.04 1.42 -12.44
CA ASN A 35 3.45 1.33 -12.07
C ASN A 35 3.85 -0.08 -11.56
N ARG A 36 3.14 -1.12 -12.02
CA ARG A 36 3.32 -2.53 -11.63
C ARG A 36 4.70 -3.15 -11.98
N ARG A 37 5.67 -2.36 -12.42
CA ARG A 37 6.96 -2.84 -12.95
C ARG A 37 8.02 -3.07 -11.89
N LEU A 38 7.80 -2.63 -10.65
CA LEU A 38 8.82 -2.66 -9.59
C LEU A 38 8.21 -3.07 -8.24
N ILE A 39 7.72 -4.30 -8.13
CA ILE A 39 7.41 -4.92 -6.84
C ILE A 39 8.41 -6.07 -6.67
N PHE A 40 9.64 -5.75 -6.26
CA PHE A 40 10.68 -6.76 -6.05
C PHE A 40 11.21 -6.83 -4.62
N TRP A 41 10.93 -5.85 -3.76
CA TRP A 41 11.48 -5.87 -2.41
C TRP A 41 10.50 -5.18 -1.48
N THR A 42 9.73 -5.92 -0.66
CA THR A 42 9.30 -5.56 0.71
C THR A 42 8.06 -6.35 1.15
N THR A 43 8.12 -6.83 2.38
CA THR A 43 7.36 -7.90 3.04
C THR A 43 5.99 -7.50 3.62
N ALA A 44 5.14 -6.80 2.87
CA ALA A 44 3.73 -6.64 3.25
C ALA A 44 2.91 -6.20 2.04
N LEU A 45 2.39 -7.17 1.29
CA LEU A 45 1.34 -6.98 0.31
C LEU A 45 0.01 -7.10 1.04
N ILE A 46 -0.56 -5.97 1.47
CA ILE A 46 -1.97 -5.93 1.85
C ILE A 46 -2.74 -5.92 0.53
N TYR A 47 -2.98 -7.12 -0.02
CA TYR A 47 -3.95 -7.33 -1.08
C TYR A 47 -5.33 -7.07 -0.49
N PHE A 48 -5.79 -5.81 -0.53
CA PHE A 48 -7.19 -5.49 -0.25
C PHE A 48 -8.03 -5.51 -1.54
N CYS A 49 -7.71 -6.44 -2.45
CA CYS A 49 -8.50 -6.73 -3.66
C CYS A 49 -9.28 -8.04 -3.48
N LEU A 50 -9.97 -8.22 -2.34
CA LEU A 50 -10.89 -9.33 -2.15
C LEU A 50 -12.17 -8.90 -1.43
N MET A 51 -12.91 -7.96 -2.02
CA MET A 51 -14.34 -8.07 -2.31
C MET A 51 -14.69 -7.22 -3.52
#